data_AF-A0AAW8I237-F1
#
_entry.id   AF-A0AAW8I237-F1
#
_cell.length_a   1.000
_cell.length_b   1.000
_cell.length_c   1.000
_cell.angle_alpha   90.00
_cell.angle_beta   90.00
_cell.angle_gamma   90.00
#
_symmetry.space_group_name_H-M   'P 1'
#
loop_
_entity.id
_entity.type
_entity.pdbx_description
1 polymer ?
#
loop_
_entity_poly.entity_id
_entity_poly.type
_entity_poly.pdbx_seq_one_letter_code
_entity_poly.pdbx_strand_id
1 'polypeptide(L)'
;MSIDFPLGDDLAGYIAEAIAADPSFKGTLEDAEEARRLVDALIALRKHCQLSQVEVAKRMGVRQPTVSGFEKEPSDPKLSTLQRYARALDARLRLVLEVPTLREVPTWHRLSSYRGSARDHQVRVGTDKEILMQTNWARHISVRQVEVA
;
A
#
# COMPACT_ATOMS: atom_id res chain seq x y z
N MET A 1 15.83 -3.86 -32.05
CA MET A 1 16.25 -2.52 -31.61
C MET A 1 17.12 -2.73 -30.40
N SER A 2 18.44 -2.71 -30.58
CA SER A 2 19.40 -2.92 -29.50
C SER A 2 19.49 -1.63 -28.71
N ILE A 3 19.05 -1.63 -27.45
CA ILE A 3 19.37 -0.54 -26.54
C ILE A 3 20.82 -0.79 -26.12
N ASP A 4 21.72 -0.02 -26.71
CA ASP A 4 23.11 0.06 -26.28
C ASP A 4 23.09 0.74 -24.90
N PHE A 5 23.39 -0.01 -23.84
CA PHE A 5 23.39 0.47 -22.47
C PHE A 5 24.82 0.85 -22.10
N PRO A 6 25.19 2.15 -22.11
CA PRO A 6 26.46 2.58 -21.55
C PRO A 6 26.33 2.59 -20.02
N LEU A 7 26.42 1.42 -19.38
CA LEU A 7 26.59 1.35 -17.93
C LEU A 7 28.01 1.82 -17.60
N GLY A 8 28.20 3.14 -17.55
CA GLY A 8 29.25 3.76 -16.75
C GLY A 8 28.80 3.88 -15.29
N ASP A 9 29.74 4.17 -14.39
CA ASP A 9 29.60 4.16 -12.92
C ASP A 9 28.57 5.16 -12.32
N ASP A 10 27.80 5.89 -13.14
CA ASP A 10 26.84 6.90 -12.68
C ASP A 10 25.38 6.48 -12.89
N LEU A 11 24.94 5.48 -12.12
CA LEU A 11 23.53 5.08 -12.05
C LEU A 11 22.62 6.22 -11.57
N ALA A 12 23.15 7.13 -10.73
CA ALA A 12 22.38 8.24 -10.18
C ALA A 12 22.00 9.26 -11.27
N GLY A 13 22.95 9.59 -12.16
CA GLY A 13 22.72 10.45 -13.31
C GLY A 13 21.65 9.90 -14.25
N TYR A 14 21.70 8.59 -14.54
CA TYR A 14 20.69 7.94 -15.39
C TYR A 14 19.28 7.98 -14.77
N ILE A 15 19.16 7.71 -13.47
CA ILE A 15 17.87 7.78 -12.77
C ILE A 15 17.32 9.21 -12.83
N ALA A 16 18.17 10.22 -12.61
CA ALA A 16 17.76 11.62 -12.70
C ALA A 16 17.27 11.99 -14.10
N GLU A 17 17.97 11.55 -15.14
CA GLU A 17 17.56 11.74 -16.54
C GLU A 17 16.24 11.02 -16.86
N ALA A 18 16.07 9.78 -16.40
CA ALA A 18 14.84 9.01 -16.56
C ALA A 18 13.64 9.68 -15.86
N ILE A 19 13.83 10.21 -14.64
CA ILE A 19 12.80 10.96 -13.91
C ILE A 19 12.45 12.27 -14.63
N ALA A 20 13.45 12.97 -15.19
CA ALA A 20 13.22 14.20 -15.94
C ALA A 20 12.45 13.94 -17.24
N ALA A 21 12.72 12.81 -17.91
CA ALA A 21 12.03 12.39 -19.13
C ALA A 21 10.61 11.88 -18.87
N ASP A 22 10.38 11.16 -17.76
CA ASP A 22 9.08 10.64 -17.36
C ASP A 22 8.85 10.86 -15.85
N PRO A 23 8.11 11.90 -15.45
CA PRO A 23 7.81 12.16 -14.03
C PRO A 23 7.07 11.00 -13.33
N SER A 24 6.36 10.13 -14.05
CA SER A 24 5.69 8.96 -13.46
C SER A 24 6.66 7.83 -13.10
N PHE A 25 7.86 7.83 -13.69
CA PHE A 25 8.94 6.90 -13.37
C PHE A 25 9.35 7.02 -11.90
N LYS A 26 9.35 8.24 -11.36
CA LYS A 26 9.65 8.49 -9.94
C LYS A 26 8.70 7.74 -9.02
N GLY A 27 7.39 7.82 -9.25
CA GLY A 27 6.39 7.13 -8.43
C GLY A 27 6.55 5.61 -8.51
N THR A 28 6.79 5.08 -9.72
CA THR A 28 7.05 3.64 -9.92
C THR A 28 8.30 3.17 -9.17
N LEU A 29 9.37 3.98 -9.16
CA LEU A 29 10.58 3.69 -8.40
C LEU A 29 10.32 3.70 -6.89
N GLU A 30 9.64 4.73 -6.39
CA GLU A 30 9.28 4.86 -4.98
C GLU A 30 8.40 3.69 -4.51
N ASP A 31 7.41 3.27 -5.32
CA ASP A 31 6.57 2.11 -5.03
C ASP A 31 7.38 0.81 -4.97
N ALA A 32 8.32 0.61 -5.89
CA ALA A 32 9.20 -0.56 -5.91
C ALA A 32 10.16 -0.59 -4.71
N GLU A 33 10.69 0.57 -4.30
CA GLU A 33 11.52 0.71 -3.10
C GLU A 33 10.72 0.39 -1.83
N GLU A 34 9.48 0.88 -1.72
CA GLU A 34 8.62 0.60 -0.57
C GLU A 34 8.25 -0.89 -0.49
N ALA A 35 7.89 -1.50 -1.61
CA ALA A 35 7.64 -2.94 -1.68
C ALA A 35 8.89 -3.74 -1.24
N ARG A 36 10.08 -3.32 -1.66
CA ARG A 36 11.34 -3.95 -1.25
C ARG A 36 11.60 -3.80 0.25
N ARG A 37 11.39 -2.60 0.82
CA ARG A 37 11.50 -2.35 2.26
C ARG A 37 10.62 -3.29 3.07
N LEU A 38 9.38 -3.54 2.63
CA LEU A 38 8.46 -4.46 3.30
C LEU A 38 8.95 -5.91 3.26
N VAL A 39 9.45 -6.37 2.11
CA VAL A 39 10.02 -7.71 1.96
C VAL A 39 11.25 -7.88 2.84
N ASP A 40 12.17 -6.91 2.85
CA ASP A 40 13.39 -6.95 3.65
C ASP A 40 13.08 -6.99 5.15
N ALA A 41 12.08 -6.23 5.60
CA ALA A 41 11.60 -6.28 6.99
C ALA A 41 11.07 -7.68 7.37
N LEU A 42 10.33 -8.35 6.48
CA LEU A 42 9.86 -9.71 6.71
C LEU A 42 11.01 -10.73 6.77
N ILE A 43 12.01 -10.60 5.89
CA ILE A 43 13.22 -11.45 5.90
C ILE A 43 14.01 -11.24 7.19
N ALA A 44 14.19 -9.99 7.61
CA ALA A 44 14.87 -9.65 8.85
C ALA A 44 14.15 -10.28 10.06
N LEU A 45 12.82 -10.15 10.12
CA LEU A 45 12.03 -10.78 11.18
C LEU A 45 12.11 -12.31 11.15
N ARG A 46 12.05 -12.93 9.96
CA ARG A 46 12.25 -14.39 9.83
C ARG A 46 13.58 -14.82 10.44
N LYS A 47 14.67 -14.13 10.11
CA LYS A 47 16.01 -14.40 10.63
C LYS A 47 16.06 -14.22 12.15
N HIS A 48 15.43 -13.16 12.67
CA HIS A 48 15.31 -12.92 14.11
C HIS A 48 14.57 -14.06 14.83
N CYS A 49 13.48 -14.57 14.24
CA CYS A 49 12.75 -15.75 14.72
C CYS A 49 13.48 -17.09 14.48
N GLN A 50 14.68 -17.07 13.88
CA GLN A 50 15.51 -18.25 13.58
C GLN A 50 14.80 -19.30 12.71
N LEU A 51 13.86 -18.86 11.88
CA LEU A 51 13.11 -19.74 10.98
C LEU A 51 13.84 -19.89 9.65
N SER A 52 13.93 -21.12 9.15
CA SER A 52 14.43 -21.39 7.80
C SER A 52 13.37 -21.02 6.75
N GLN A 53 13.80 -20.82 5.50
CA GLN A 53 12.87 -20.62 4.38
C GLN A 53 11.92 -21.82 4.19
N VAL A 54 12.41 -23.04 4.48
CA VAL A 54 11.59 -24.27 4.43
C VAL A 54 10.48 -24.23 5.48
N GLU A 55 10.81 -23.78 6.70
CA GLU A 55 9.84 -23.72 7.79
C GLU A 55 8.76 -22.67 7.52
N VAL A 56 9.16 -21.48 7.02
CA VAL A 56 8.19 -20.46 6.58
C VAL A 56 7.34 -21.00 5.43
N ALA A 57 7.92 -21.68 4.44
CA ALA A 57 7.17 -22.27 3.34
C ALA A 57 6.12 -23.28 3.83
N LYS A 58 6.49 -24.15 4.77
CA LYS A 58 5.60 -25.11 5.42
C LYS A 58 4.44 -24.41 6.11
N ARG A 59 4.72 -23.38 6.92
CA ARG A 59 3.70 -22.58 7.62
C ARG A 59 2.79 -21.80 6.65
N MET A 60 3.32 -21.36 5.50
CA MET A 60 2.57 -20.69 4.43
C MET A 60 1.79 -21.66 3.53
N GLY A 61 2.03 -22.97 3.62
CA GLY A 61 1.44 -23.98 2.73
C GLY A 61 1.95 -23.90 1.29
N VAL A 62 3.21 -23.51 1.08
CA VAL A 62 3.84 -23.39 -0.25
C VAL A 62 5.16 -24.16 -0.30
N ARG A 63 5.77 -24.27 -1.49
CA ARG A 63 7.08 -24.92 -1.65
C ARG A 63 8.21 -23.94 -1.28
N GLN A 64 9.34 -24.47 -0.79
CA GLN A 64 10.50 -23.62 -0.43
C GLN A 64 11.00 -22.73 -1.57
N PRO A 65 11.04 -23.16 -2.86
CA PRO A 65 11.43 -22.26 -3.95
C PRO A 65 10.52 -21.04 -4.09
N THR A 66 9.23 -21.14 -3.72
CA THR A 66 8.31 -20.00 -3.69
C THR A 66 8.74 -18.95 -2.67
N VAL A 67 9.19 -19.39 -1.48
CA VAL A 67 9.73 -18.48 -0.46
C VAL A 67 11.10 -17.95 -0.88
N SER A 68 11.97 -18.78 -1.45
CA SER A 68 13.28 -18.30 -1.94
C SER A 68 13.15 -17.26 -3.05
N GLY A 69 12.24 -17.45 -4.00
CA GLY A 69 11.95 -16.48 -5.06
C GLY A 69 11.43 -15.17 -4.47
N PHE A 70 10.42 -15.27 -3.59
CA PHE A 70 9.87 -14.12 -2.87
C PHE A 70 10.94 -13.31 -2.11
N GLU A 71 11.93 -13.97 -1.49
CA GLU A 71 12.98 -13.26 -0.74
C GLU A 71 14.09 -12.67 -1.62
N LYS A 72 14.35 -13.22 -2.81
CA LYS A 72 15.52 -12.86 -3.63
C LYS A 72 15.17 -11.97 -4.82
N GLU A 73 14.09 -12.28 -5.51
CA GLU A 73 13.75 -11.68 -6.79
C GLU A 73 13.07 -10.32 -6.57
N PRO A 74 13.49 -9.27 -7.32
CA PRO A 74 12.71 -8.05 -7.41
C PRO A 74 11.30 -8.40 -7.88
N SER A 75 10.30 -8.08 -7.06
CA SER A 75 8.91 -8.37 -7.37
C SER A 75 8.01 -7.32 -6.73
N ASP A 76 6.80 -7.19 -7.28
CA ASP A 76 5.69 -6.46 -6.67
C ASP A 76 4.77 -7.47 -5.95
N PRO A 77 5.03 -7.79 -4.66
CA PRO A 77 4.26 -8.78 -3.94
C PRO A 77 2.86 -8.25 -3.61
N LYS A 78 1.84 -9.03 -3.97
CA LYS A 78 0.47 -8.78 -3.51
C LYS A 78 0.42 -8.66 -1.97
N LEU A 79 -0.39 -7.75 -1.47
CA LEU A 79 -0.64 -7.58 -0.03
C LEU A 79 -1.00 -8.90 0.67
N SER A 80 -1.80 -9.75 0.03
CA SER A 80 -2.17 -11.07 0.56
C SER A 80 -0.98 -11.99 0.80
N THR A 81 0.08 -11.85 0.00
CA THR A 81 1.32 -12.62 0.12
C THR A 81 2.13 -12.12 1.31
N LEU A 82 2.31 -10.80 1.43
CA LEU A 82 2.97 -10.17 2.58
C LEU A 82 2.29 -10.56 3.90
N GLN A 83 0.95 -10.49 3.94
CA GLN A 83 0.16 -10.90 5.10
C GLN A 83 0.28 -12.39 5.42
N ARG A 84 0.40 -13.27 4.42
CA ARG A 84 0.58 -14.71 4.64
C ARG A 84 1.97 -15.00 5.20
N TYR A 85 2.99 -14.33 4.67
CA TYR A 85 4.36 -14.44 5.18
C TYR A 85 4.44 -13.95 6.63
N ALA A 86 3.89 -12.77 6.93
CA ALA A 86 3.84 -12.24 8.30
C ALA A 86 3.15 -13.22 9.28
N ARG A 87 2.02 -13.81 8.89
CA ARG A 87 1.33 -14.83 9.70
C ARG A 87 2.16 -16.09 9.93
N ALA A 88 2.97 -16.50 8.95
CA ALA A 88 3.89 -17.62 9.13
C ALA A 88 5.00 -17.32 10.16
N LEU A 89 5.26 -16.04 10.44
CA LEU A 89 6.17 -15.58 11.49
C LEU A 89 5.45 -15.26 12.81
N ASP A 90 4.16 -15.62 12.95
CA ASP A 90 3.33 -15.23 14.09
C ASP A 90 3.22 -13.70 14.27
N ALA A 91 3.32 -12.95 13.17
CA ALA A 91 3.26 -11.50 13.11
C ALA A 91 2.03 -11.00 12.33
N ARG A 92 1.75 -9.71 12.45
CA ARG A 92 0.67 -9.02 11.73
C ARG A 92 1.21 -7.82 10.96
N LEU A 93 0.87 -7.74 9.68
CA LEU A 93 1.13 -6.56 8.86
C LEU A 93 0.02 -5.52 9.09
N ARG A 94 0.40 -4.28 9.35
CA ARG A 94 -0.49 -3.12 9.45
C ARG A 94 -0.06 -2.09 8.40
N LEU A 95 -1.01 -1.64 7.58
CA LEU A 95 -0.82 -0.52 6.67
C LEU A 95 -1.39 0.74 7.33
N VAL A 96 -0.64 1.84 7.24
CA VAL A 96 -1.05 3.14 7.75
C VAL A 96 -1.11 4.08 6.55
N LEU A 97 -2.24 4.76 6.38
CA LEU A 97 -2.38 5.82 5.39
C LEU A 97 -1.91 7.11 6.04
N GLU A 98 -0.81 7.66 5.54
CA GLU A 98 -0.32 8.96 5.95
C GLU A 98 -0.84 10.02 4.98
N VAL A 99 -1.54 11.03 5.51
CA VAL A 99 -1.98 12.18 4.74
C VAL A 99 -1.41 13.44 5.39
N PRO A 100 -0.26 13.96 4.90
CA PRO A 100 0.48 15.04 5.57
C PRO A 100 -0.36 16.31 5.82
N THR A 101 -1.36 16.55 4.98
CA THR A 101 -2.21 17.74 5.02
C THR A 101 -3.50 17.56 5.81
N LEU A 102 -3.85 16.35 6.24
CA LEU A 102 -5.05 16.08 7.02
C LEU A 102 -4.69 15.79 8.47
N ARG A 103 -5.15 16.67 9.37
CA ARG A 103 -5.03 16.49 10.83
C ARG A 103 -5.78 15.25 11.34
N GLU A 104 -6.83 14.84 10.62
CA GLU A 104 -7.60 13.63 10.85
C GLU A 104 -7.89 12.94 9.52
N VAL A 105 -7.53 11.66 9.39
CA VAL A 105 -7.97 10.84 8.25
C VAL A 105 -9.47 10.57 8.43
N PRO A 106 -10.35 11.02 7.51
CA PRO A 106 -11.76 10.70 7.60
C PRO A 106 -11.93 9.18 7.55
N THR A 107 -12.46 8.59 8.62
CA THR A 107 -12.83 7.17 8.58
C THR A 107 -13.93 6.98 7.54
N TRP A 108 -13.97 5.82 6.90
CA TRP A 108 -14.96 5.52 5.85
C TRP A 108 -16.42 5.73 6.30
N HIS A 109 -16.70 5.68 7.61
CA HIS A 109 -17.98 6.08 8.21
C HIS A 109 -18.36 7.56 7.96
N ARG A 110 -17.38 8.45 7.78
CA ARG A 110 -17.53 9.89 7.56
C ARG A 110 -17.59 10.25 6.06
N LEU A 111 -17.10 9.39 5.18
CA LEU A 111 -17.12 9.57 3.72
C LEU A 111 -18.34 8.89 3.06
N SER A 112 -18.90 7.85 3.65
CA SER A 112 -20.10 7.18 3.13
C SER A 112 -21.37 8.05 3.19
N SER A 113 -21.37 9.09 4.03
CA SER A 113 -22.39 10.16 4.03
C SER A 113 -22.26 11.13 2.84
N TYR A 114 -21.16 11.09 2.09
CA TYR A 114 -21.00 11.80 0.82
C TYR A 114 -21.48 10.92 -0.36
N ARG A 115 -22.78 10.60 -0.39
CA ARG A 115 -23.43 10.13 -1.62
C ARG A 115 -24.10 11.32 -2.29
N GLY A 116 -23.27 12.20 -2.84
CA GLY A 116 -23.72 13.29 -3.70
C GLY A 116 -24.35 12.76 -4.98
N SER A 117 -25.61 13.12 -5.18
CA SER A 117 -26.40 12.94 -6.40
C SER A 117 -25.60 13.27 -7.67
N ALA A 118 -25.71 12.43 -8.68
CA ALA A 118 -25.05 12.51 -9.99
C ALA A 118 -25.52 13.67 -10.89
N ARG A 119 -25.85 14.84 -10.32
CA ARG A 119 -26.26 16.02 -11.07
C ARG A 119 -25.80 17.28 -10.32
N ASP A 120 -24.55 17.70 -10.52
CA ASP A 120 -24.30 19.06 -10.97
C ASP A 120 -22.85 19.27 -11.38
N HIS A 121 -22.69 19.88 -12.56
CA HIS A 121 -21.42 20.33 -13.11
C HIS A 121 -21.12 21.73 -12.56
N GLN A 122 -19.95 21.88 -11.94
CA GLN A 122 -19.02 23.03 -11.93
C GLN A 122 -18.42 23.24 -10.54
N VAL A 123 -17.27 22.61 -10.32
CA VAL A 123 -16.36 22.98 -9.25
C VAL A 123 -15.70 24.31 -9.64
N ARG A 124 -16.19 25.41 -9.07
CA ARG A 124 -15.42 26.65 -9.02
C ARG A 124 -14.44 26.54 -7.85
N VAL A 125 -13.14 26.53 -8.19
CA VAL A 125 -12.05 26.59 -7.22
C VAL A 125 -12.05 27.99 -6.62
N GLY A 126 -12.43 28.09 -5.34
CA GLY A 126 -12.44 29.32 -4.55
C GLY A 126 -12.02 29.00 -3.12
N THR A 127 -11.04 29.75 -2.63
CA THR A 127 -10.30 29.56 -1.38
C THR A 127 -11.17 29.59 -0.13
N ASP A 128 -10.90 28.63 0.76
CA ASP A 128 -11.06 28.66 2.21
C ASP A 128 -12.41 29.01 2.86
N LYS A 129 -12.86 28.03 3.68
CA LYS A 129 -13.71 28.15 4.88
C LYS A 129 -15.17 28.58 4.65
N GLU A 130 -16.09 27.64 4.33
CA GLU A 130 -17.53 27.72 4.72
C GLU A 130 -18.43 26.62 4.09
N ILE A 131 -18.24 25.32 4.35
CA ILE A 131 -19.18 24.28 3.84
C ILE A 131 -19.10 23.08 4.82
N LEU A 132 -20.08 22.64 5.63
CA LEU A 132 -21.54 22.74 5.67
C LEU A 132 -22.03 22.66 7.13
N MET A 133 -22.64 23.73 7.63
CA MET A 133 -23.75 23.61 8.58
C MET A 133 -25.03 23.37 7.77
N GLN A 134 -25.96 22.62 8.37
CA GLN A 134 -27.32 22.31 7.88
C GLN A 134 -27.43 21.16 6.87
N THR A 135 -27.88 20.00 7.34
CA THR A 135 -29.31 19.69 7.26
C THR A 135 -29.69 18.43 8.06
N ASN A 136 -30.74 18.61 8.83
CA ASN A 136 -31.50 17.68 9.66
C ASN A 136 -31.99 16.45 8.85
N TRP A 137 -31.65 15.21 9.25
CA TRP A 137 -32.30 13.97 8.78
C TRP A 137 -32.15 12.80 9.77
N ALA A 138 -32.38 13.07 11.06
CA ALA A 138 -32.62 12.00 12.03
C ALA A 138 -34.06 11.50 11.86
N ARG A 139 -34.27 10.47 11.03
CA ARG A 139 -35.43 9.56 11.08
C ARG A 139 -35.16 8.36 10.16
N HIS A 140 -35.07 7.19 10.78
CA HIS A 140 -34.92 5.86 10.19
C HIS A 140 -33.55 5.51 9.61
N ILE A 141 -32.85 4.60 10.31
CA ILE A 141 -32.46 3.27 9.81
C ILE A 141 -32.03 2.43 11.03
N SER A 142 -32.73 1.33 11.27
CA SER A 142 -32.42 0.33 12.28
C SER A 142 -31.47 -0.71 11.67
N VAL A 143 -30.30 -0.94 12.28
CA VAL A 143 -29.40 -2.05 11.90
C VAL A 143 -29.33 -3.03 13.06
N ARG A 144 -29.79 -4.27 12.81
CA ARG A 144 -29.78 -5.39 13.76
C ARG A 144 -28.34 -5.84 14.04
N GLN A 145 -28.00 -6.00 15.32
CA GLN A 145 -26.77 -6.65 15.75
C GLN A 145 -26.84 -8.16 15.51
N VAL A 146 -25.70 -8.75 15.15
CA VAL A 146 -25.48 -10.19 15.17
C VAL A 146 -24.82 -10.51 16.52
N GLU A 147 -25.50 -11.25 17.39
CA GLU A 147 -24.92 -11.80 18.61
C GLU A 147 -24.14 -13.08 18.27
N VAL A 148 -22.97 -13.22 18.92
CA VAL A 148 -22.13 -14.42 18.92
C VAL A 148 -22.52 -15.24 20.15
N ALA A 149 -22.85 -16.51 19.96
CA ALA A 149 -23.00 -17.51 21.02
C ALA A 149 -21.69 -18.29 21.21
#